data_AF-A0A8T7CMV2-F1
#
_entry.id   AF-A0A8T7CMV2-F1
#
_cell.length_a   1.000
_cell.length_b   1.000
_cell.length_c   1.000
_cell.angle_alpha   90.00
_cell.angle_beta   90.00
_cell.angle_gamma   90.00
#
_symmetry.space_group_name_H-M   'P 1'
#
loop_
_entity.id
_entity.type
_entity.pdbx_description
1 polymer ?
#
loop_
_entity_poly.entity_id
_entity_poly.type
_entity_poly.pdbx_seq_one_letter_code
_entity_poly.pdbx_strand_id
1 'polypeptide(L)'
;KLGFTTQRTMRTAQQLYEGIDTGEGAVGLITYMRTDSVTLANDALDEIRDVIGERYGKDKVPAEPHTYKTKAKNAQEAHEAIRPTSAARDPESIKKALSAEQFKLYSLIWKRTVACQMIHATIDTVSADLQAGEGNLFRANGSTIVDPGFMAVYMEGVDDQQEEDDEKILPPLNEGDSIDLKKIRPEQHFTEPPPRFNEATLVKTLEEHGIGRPSTYASIISTLQNREYVEMDKRRFIPTDVGRVVNNFLTKYFTQYVDYDFTAHLEDDLDAVARGEKDWVPLMRDFWQPFKDLVDDTDKNVDRRDVTHEEIDEKCPKCGGKLSIRLGRRGRFIGCMDYPECDYARNLNGDDDSKDAELLQGRKCPECSSDLVIKHGRYGKFIGCSGYPNCKHIEPIEKPADTGVECPECHKGNILQRKSRYGKIFYSCERYPDCTYALWNEPLAEPCPKCNWPILSVKTTKKRGTEKVCPQKDCRFSEPYDPPAKPAGKDDEA
;
A
#
# COMPACT_ATOMS: atom_id res chain seq x y z
N LYS A 1 7.87 10.69 -6.01
CA LYS A 1 7.39 11.71 -7.00
C LYS A 1 6.18 11.29 -7.85
N LEU A 2 6.27 10.27 -8.72
CA LEU A 2 5.18 9.96 -9.68
C LEU A 2 4.08 9.03 -9.13
N GLY A 3 4.30 8.41 -7.98
CA GLY A 3 3.39 7.39 -7.41
C GLY A 3 3.30 6.12 -8.26
N PHE A 4 4.32 5.85 -9.08
CA PHE A 4 4.40 4.62 -9.87
C PHE A 4 4.97 3.49 -9.00
N THR A 5 4.43 2.28 -9.18
CA THR A 5 5.07 1.05 -8.67
C THR A 5 6.31 0.76 -9.49
N THR A 6 7.23 -0.02 -8.94
CA THR A 6 8.46 -0.50 -9.61
C THR A 6 8.15 -1.18 -10.93
N GLN A 7 7.15 -2.08 -10.95
CA GLN A 7 6.71 -2.74 -12.18
C GLN A 7 6.18 -1.75 -13.24
N ARG A 8 5.40 -0.75 -12.80
CA ARG A 8 4.87 0.29 -13.71
C ARG A 8 6.00 1.13 -14.27
N THR A 9 6.93 1.58 -13.42
CA THR A 9 8.12 2.34 -13.84
C THR A 9 8.95 1.56 -14.85
N MET A 10 9.26 0.28 -14.59
CA MET A 10 10.05 -0.56 -15.49
C MET A 10 9.36 -0.83 -16.83
N ARG A 11 8.05 -1.10 -16.83
CA ARG A 11 7.29 -1.27 -18.07
C ARG A 11 7.31 0.00 -18.92
N THR A 12 7.11 1.16 -18.31
CA THR A 12 7.11 2.44 -19.02
C THR A 12 8.52 2.78 -19.52
N ALA A 13 9.56 2.49 -18.75
CA ALA A 13 10.95 2.67 -19.17
C ALA A 13 11.32 1.75 -20.35
N GLN A 14 10.89 0.49 -20.33
CA GLN A 14 11.06 -0.45 -21.45
C GLN A 14 10.47 0.13 -22.75
N GLN A 15 9.25 0.66 -22.70
CA GLN A 15 8.61 1.27 -23.87
C GLN A 15 9.38 2.50 -24.37
N LEU A 16 9.88 3.33 -23.47
CA LEU A 16 10.70 4.49 -23.82
C LEU A 16 12.03 4.08 -24.46
N TYR A 17 12.61 2.94 -24.06
CA TYR A 17 13.84 2.39 -24.61
C TYR A 17 13.63 1.72 -25.99
N GLU A 18 12.63 0.84 -26.12
CA GLU A 18 12.35 0.08 -27.36
C GLU A 18 11.93 0.97 -28.53
N GLY A 19 11.30 2.10 -28.22
CA GLY A 19 11.03 3.16 -29.19
C GLY A 19 9.56 3.60 -29.20
N ILE A 20 9.37 4.89 -29.43
CA ILE A 20 8.06 5.50 -29.61
C ILE A 20 8.04 6.18 -30.97
N ASP A 21 6.95 6.03 -31.70
CA ASP A 21 6.74 6.76 -32.95
C ASP A 21 6.47 8.24 -32.64
N THR A 22 7.46 9.09 -32.95
CA THR A 22 7.37 10.54 -32.74
C THR A 22 6.87 11.29 -33.98
N GLY A 23 6.42 10.58 -35.02
CA GLY A 23 6.02 11.14 -36.31
C GLY A 23 7.15 11.20 -37.36
N GLU A 24 8.39 10.97 -36.93
CA GLU A 24 9.58 10.83 -37.79
C GLU A 24 10.08 9.37 -37.86
N GLY A 25 9.33 8.44 -37.25
CA GLY A 25 9.69 7.03 -37.07
C GLY A 25 9.79 6.65 -35.59
N ALA A 26 9.90 5.34 -35.34
CA ALA A 26 10.10 4.82 -33.99
C ALA A 26 11.53 5.10 -33.51
N VAL A 27 11.67 5.84 -32.40
CA VAL A 27 12.97 6.20 -31.82
C VAL A 27 12.99 5.86 -30.34
N GLY A 28 14.05 5.21 -29.88
CA GLY A 28 14.34 5.00 -28.46
C GLY A 28 14.63 6.35 -27.79
N LEU A 29 13.81 6.72 -26.81
CA LEU A 29 13.88 8.02 -26.14
C LEU A 29 14.84 8.04 -24.96
N ILE A 30 15.11 6.89 -24.35
CA ILE A 30 16.06 6.76 -23.23
C ILE A 30 17.07 5.64 -23.48
N THR A 31 18.20 5.70 -22.78
CA THR A 31 19.18 4.60 -22.70
C THR A 31 18.62 3.40 -21.94
N TYR A 32 19.35 2.28 -21.93
CA TYR A 32 18.90 1.04 -21.30
C TYR A 32 18.63 1.23 -19.80
N MET A 33 17.43 0.87 -19.36
CA MET A 33 16.91 1.19 -18.03
C MET A 33 17.32 0.22 -16.91
N ARG A 34 18.05 -0.85 -17.23
CA ARG A 34 18.58 -1.79 -16.23
C ARG A 34 20.09 -1.61 -16.16
N THR A 35 20.47 -0.58 -15.43
CA THR A 35 21.86 -0.15 -15.26
C THR A 35 22.05 0.22 -13.80
N ASP A 36 23.20 -0.12 -13.26
CA ASP A 36 23.72 0.35 -11.98
C ASP A 36 24.72 1.51 -12.18
N SER A 37 25.02 1.86 -13.42
CA SER A 37 25.96 2.92 -13.77
C SER A 37 25.33 4.32 -13.68
N VAL A 38 26.16 5.27 -13.26
CA VAL A 38 25.84 6.71 -13.27
C VAL A 38 26.71 7.49 -14.27
N THR A 39 27.47 6.79 -15.11
CA THR A 39 28.36 7.42 -16.10
C THR A 39 27.57 7.97 -17.28
N LEU A 40 28.11 9.02 -17.90
CA LEU A 40 27.57 9.64 -19.11
C LEU A 40 28.67 9.65 -20.17
N ALA A 41 28.32 9.33 -21.42
CA ALA A 41 29.23 9.40 -22.55
C ALA A 41 29.62 10.85 -22.85
N ASN A 42 30.84 11.08 -23.36
CA ASN A 42 31.33 12.43 -23.68
C ASN A 42 30.41 13.18 -24.65
N ASP A 43 29.97 12.53 -25.73
CA ASP A 43 29.04 13.13 -26.69
C ASP A 43 27.71 13.57 -26.04
N ALA A 44 27.24 12.83 -25.03
CA ALA A 44 26.04 13.18 -24.28
C ALA A 44 26.29 14.34 -23.33
N LEU A 45 27.46 14.39 -22.68
CA LEU A 45 27.85 15.52 -21.82
C LEU A 45 27.90 16.82 -22.62
N ASP A 46 28.49 16.80 -23.81
CA ASP A 46 28.56 17.97 -24.69
C ASP A 46 27.16 18.46 -25.08
N GLU A 47 26.28 17.57 -25.54
CA GLU A 47 24.90 17.93 -25.90
C GLU A 47 24.09 18.46 -24.70
N ILE A 48 24.23 17.85 -23.52
CA ILE A 48 23.55 18.32 -22.30
C ILE A 48 24.02 19.73 -21.93
N ARG A 49 25.33 20.01 -22.03
CA ARG A 49 25.90 21.33 -21.71
C ARG A 49 25.41 22.39 -22.69
N ASP A 50 25.31 22.06 -23.97
CA ASP A 50 24.75 22.96 -24.99
C ASP A 50 23.28 23.27 -24.70
N VAL A 51 22.47 22.25 -24.42
CA VAL A 51 21.05 22.42 -24.03
C VAL A 51 20.91 23.30 -22.80
N ILE A 52 21.78 23.15 -21.79
CA ILE A 52 21.77 24.00 -20.60
C ILE A 52 22.09 25.45 -20.97
N GLY A 53 23.14 25.67 -21.76
CA GLY A 53 23.57 27.00 -22.18
C GLY A 53 22.53 27.73 -23.01
N GLU A 54 21.83 27.03 -23.90
CA GLU A 54 20.76 27.59 -24.75
C GLU A 54 19.48 27.89 -23.98
N ARG A 55 19.07 26.98 -23.07
CA ARG A 55 17.77 27.09 -22.40
C ARG A 55 17.81 27.88 -21.09
N TYR A 56 18.87 27.71 -20.29
CA TYR A 56 18.96 28.25 -18.94
C TYR A 56 20.01 29.36 -18.82
N GLY A 57 20.86 29.54 -19.83
CA GLY A 57 21.92 30.53 -19.85
C GLY A 57 23.30 29.91 -19.65
N LYS A 58 24.31 30.52 -20.28
CA LYS A 58 25.71 30.04 -20.22
C LYS A 58 26.29 30.08 -18.81
N ASP A 59 25.80 30.96 -17.95
CA ASP A 59 26.15 31.06 -16.53
C ASP A 59 25.64 29.87 -15.70
N LYS A 60 24.67 29.09 -16.22
CA LYS A 60 24.15 27.88 -15.56
C LYS A 60 24.90 26.61 -15.93
N VAL A 61 25.87 26.70 -16.85
CA VAL A 61 26.75 25.61 -17.25
C VAL A 61 28.01 25.63 -16.36
N PRO A 62 28.32 24.55 -15.63
CA PRO A 62 29.56 24.43 -14.88
C PRO A 62 30.79 24.57 -15.79
N ALA A 63 31.87 25.13 -15.26
CA ALA A 63 33.12 25.29 -16.00
C ALA A 63 33.66 23.94 -16.51
N GLU A 64 33.62 22.91 -15.65
CA GLU A 64 34.00 21.53 -15.99
C GLU A 64 32.77 20.61 -15.86
N PRO A 65 32.65 19.54 -16.67
CA PRO A 65 31.57 18.56 -16.53
C PRO A 65 31.57 17.88 -15.17
N HIS A 66 30.39 17.68 -14.58
CA HIS A 66 30.28 16.95 -13.32
C HIS A 66 30.46 15.45 -13.56
N THR A 67 31.40 14.83 -12.86
CA THR A 67 31.64 13.38 -12.93
C THR A 67 31.05 12.66 -11.71
N TYR A 68 30.26 11.62 -11.97
CA TYR A 68 29.65 10.79 -10.93
C TYR A 68 30.28 9.40 -10.91
N LYS A 69 30.44 8.84 -9.71
CA LYS A 69 30.97 7.48 -9.51
C LYS A 69 29.88 6.57 -8.98
N THR A 70 29.79 5.38 -9.56
CA THR A 70 28.90 4.33 -9.07
C THR A 70 29.34 3.89 -7.68
N LYS A 71 28.39 3.81 -6.74
CA LYS A 71 28.68 3.38 -5.36
C LYS A 71 28.75 1.86 -5.21
N ALA A 72 28.09 1.11 -6.10
CA ALA A 72 28.08 -0.34 -6.07
C ALA A 72 29.49 -0.89 -6.35
N LYS A 73 30.00 -1.69 -5.42
CA LYS A 73 31.36 -2.25 -5.44
C LYS A 73 31.66 -3.12 -6.67
N ASN A 74 30.62 -3.70 -7.26
CA ASN A 74 30.68 -4.65 -8.37
C ASN A 74 29.81 -4.22 -9.56
N ALA A 75 29.65 -2.91 -9.75
CA ALA A 75 28.81 -2.38 -10.82
C ALA A 75 29.20 -2.95 -12.19
N GLN A 76 28.22 -3.22 -13.04
CA GLN A 76 28.45 -3.59 -14.43
C GLN A 76 28.84 -2.33 -15.24
N GLU A 77 30.06 -1.82 -14.99
CA GLU A 77 30.59 -0.52 -15.46
C GLU A 77 30.65 -0.35 -17.00
N ALA A 78 30.27 -1.36 -17.79
CA ALA A 78 30.15 -1.27 -19.24
C ALA A 78 28.87 -0.53 -19.71
N HIS A 79 28.01 -0.10 -18.79
CA HIS A 79 26.74 0.56 -19.09
C HIS A 79 26.75 2.04 -18.75
N GLU A 80 25.87 2.78 -19.42
CA GLU A 80 25.64 4.21 -19.19
C GLU A 80 24.47 4.41 -18.21
N ALA A 81 24.36 5.60 -17.60
CA ALA A 81 23.21 6.02 -16.82
C ALA A 81 21.91 6.02 -17.65
N ILE A 82 20.77 5.94 -16.95
CA ILE A 82 19.45 6.15 -17.55
C ILE A 82 19.27 7.63 -17.86
N ARG A 83 19.35 7.99 -19.14
CA ARG A 83 19.23 9.36 -19.63
C ARG A 83 18.46 9.41 -20.96
N PRO A 84 18.00 10.58 -21.42
CA PRO A 84 17.52 10.73 -22.78
C PRO A 84 18.60 10.33 -23.79
N THR A 85 18.21 9.69 -24.88
CA THR A 85 19.13 9.41 -25.99
C THR A 85 19.61 10.70 -26.66
N SER A 86 18.80 11.76 -26.60
CA SER A 86 19.20 13.14 -26.92
C SER A 86 18.54 14.10 -25.93
N ALA A 87 19.34 14.95 -25.29
CA ALA A 87 18.88 16.00 -24.39
C ALA A 87 18.11 17.11 -25.12
N ALA A 88 18.35 17.31 -26.42
CA ALA A 88 17.63 18.28 -27.24
C ALA A 88 16.14 17.93 -27.40
N ARG A 89 15.75 16.66 -27.20
CA ARG A 89 14.35 16.23 -27.20
C ARG A 89 13.66 16.63 -25.90
N ASP A 90 13.28 17.90 -25.82
CA ASP A 90 12.52 18.44 -24.69
C ASP A 90 11.20 17.67 -24.47
N PRO A 91 10.84 17.33 -23.21
CA PRO A 91 9.61 16.60 -22.94
C PRO A 91 8.33 17.25 -23.47
N GLU A 92 8.20 18.57 -23.42
CA GLU A 92 6.98 19.25 -23.92
C GLU A 92 6.89 19.18 -25.45
N SER A 93 8.02 19.20 -26.16
CA SER A 93 8.05 19.08 -27.62
C SER A 93 7.50 17.75 -28.15
N ILE A 94 7.74 16.65 -27.43
CA ILE A 94 7.32 15.28 -27.83
C ILE A 94 6.07 14.79 -27.09
N LYS A 95 5.48 15.62 -26.23
CA LYS A 95 4.34 15.25 -25.36
C LYS A 95 3.16 14.65 -26.09
N LYS A 96 2.89 15.09 -27.32
CA LYS A 96 1.78 14.60 -28.15
C LYS A 96 1.97 13.15 -28.63
N ALA A 97 3.21 12.70 -28.74
CA ALA A 97 3.54 11.32 -29.12
C ALA A 97 3.55 10.36 -27.93
N LEU A 98 3.53 10.90 -26.70
CA LEU A 98 3.65 10.12 -25.47
C LEU A 98 2.29 9.92 -24.81
N SER A 99 2.08 8.72 -24.26
CA SER A 99 1.04 8.53 -23.24
C SER A 99 1.36 9.37 -21.98
N ALA A 100 0.34 9.62 -21.16
CA ALA A 100 0.52 10.38 -19.91
C ALA A 100 1.56 9.75 -18.96
N GLU A 101 1.70 8.42 -18.96
CA GLU A 101 2.70 7.72 -18.14
C GLU A 101 4.11 7.90 -18.68
N GLN A 102 4.28 7.70 -19.98
CA GLN A 102 5.56 7.86 -20.68
C GLN A 102 6.05 9.29 -20.57
N PHE A 103 5.18 10.28 -20.80
CA PHE A 103 5.52 11.69 -20.64
C PHE A 103 6.02 12.02 -19.24
N LYS A 104 5.35 11.52 -18.19
CA LYS A 104 5.76 11.75 -16.79
C LYS A 104 7.11 11.14 -16.48
N LEU A 105 7.37 9.90 -16.92
CA LEU A 105 8.63 9.22 -16.66
C LEU A 105 9.77 9.81 -17.49
N TYR A 106 9.55 10.09 -18.77
CA TYR A 106 10.53 10.75 -19.63
C TYR A 106 10.89 12.14 -19.10
N SER A 107 9.91 12.95 -18.70
CA SER A 107 10.15 14.26 -18.08
C SER A 107 10.99 14.15 -16.81
N LEU A 108 10.78 13.11 -16.00
CA LEU A 108 11.55 12.88 -14.79
C LEU A 108 13.02 12.56 -15.11
N ILE A 109 13.25 11.64 -16.06
CA ILE A 109 14.59 11.23 -16.52
C ILE A 109 15.32 12.43 -17.14
N TRP A 110 14.64 13.17 -18.02
CA TRP A 110 15.19 14.36 -18.68
C TRP A 110 15.61 15.42 -17.67
N LYS A 111 14.72 15.78 -16.73
CA LYS A 111 15.02 16.80 -15.71
C LYS A 111 16.19 16.39 -14.81
N ARG A 112 16.26 15.13 -14.39
CA ARG A 112 17.38 14.63 -13.57
C ARG A 112 18.70 14.66 -14.34
N THR A 113 18.67 14.29 -15.62
CA THR A 113 19.86 14.31 -16.51
C THR A 113 20.38 15.74 -16.71
N VAL A 114 19.50 16.68 -17.04
CA VAL A 114 19.90 18.08 -17.23
C VAL A 114 20.39 18.69 -15.93
N ALA A 115 19.65 18.51 -14.83
CA ALA A 115 20.03 19.06 -13.53
C ALA A 115 21.38 18.54 -13.01
N CYS A 116 21.77 17.30 -13.31
CA CYS A 116 23.06 16.76 -12.85
C CYS A 116 24.27 17.42 -13.53
N GLN A 117 24.08 18.17 -14.62
CA GLN A 117 25.16 18.91 -15.29
C GLN A 117 25.00 20.43 -15.17
N MET A 118 24.17 20.92 -14.22
CA MET A 118 24.03 22.35 -13.92
C MET A 118 24.89 22.78 -12.73
N ILE A 119 25.07 24.09 -12.57
CA ILE A 119 25.71 24.66 -11.38
C ILE A 119 24.95 24.32 -10.09
N HIS A 120 25.67 24.31 -8.97
CA HIS A 120 25.04 24.13 -7.65
C HIS A 120 24.11 25.30 -7.31
N ALA A 121 23.08 25.01 -6.51
CA ALA A 121 22.30 26.05 -5.87
C ALA A 121 23.13 26.76 -4.80
N THR A 122 22.97 28.08 -4.69
CA THR A 122 23.54 28.90 -3.62
C THR A 122 22.41 29.31 -2.68
N ILE A 123 22.54 28.94 -1.40
CA ILE A 123 21.53 29.16 -0.37
C ILE A 123 22.20 29.90 0.78
N ASP A 124 21.61 31.03 1.17
CA ASP A 124 21.99 31.72 2.41
C ASP A 124 21.23 31.11 3.57
N THR A 125 21.94 30.71 4.62
CA THR A 125 21.37 30.13 5.83
C THR A 125 21.59 31.06 7.01
N VAL A 126 20.55 31.32 7.78
CA VAL A 126 20.58 32.19 8.96
C VAL A 126 20.09 31.41 10.18
N SER A 127 20.83 31.48 11.28
CA SER A 127 20.43 30.96 12.58
C SER A 127 20.42 32.12 13.57
N ALA A 128 19.28 32.35 14.23
CA ALA A 128 19.11 33.38 15.25
C ALA A 128 18.87 32.72 16.62
N ASP A 129 19.74 33.06 17.57
CA ASP A 129 19.61 32.67 18.97
C ASP A 129 18.95 33.80 19.77
N LEU A 130 17.78 33.50 20.33
CA LEU A 130 16.93 34.45 21.05
C LEU A 130 16.97 34.14 22.55
N GLN A 131 17.69 34.97 23.30
CA GLN A 131 17.78 34.83 24.75
C GLN A 131 16.49 35.29 25.43
N ALA A 132 15.97 34.48 26.37
CA ALA A 132 14.74 34.77 27.10
C ALA A 132 14.96 34.65 28.62
N GLY A 133 15.51 35.70 29.24
CA GLY A 133 15.90 35.69 30.65
C GLY A 133 17.18 34.89 30.92
N GLU A 134 17.44 34.59 32.19
CA GLU A 134 18.62 33.81 32.58
C GLU A 134 18.44 32.32 32.24
N GLY A 135 19.37 31.77 31.47
CA GLY A 135 19.45 30.33 31.20
C GLY A 135 18.54 29.76 30.10
N ASN A 136 17.66 30.56 29.48
CA ASN A 136 16.80 30.09 28.39
C ASN A 136 17.23 30.66 27.03
N LEU A 137 17.27 29.78 26.02
CA LEU A 137 17.62 30.10 24.64
C LEU A 137 16.59 29.48 23.70
N PHE A 138 15.99 30.30 22.85
CA PHE A 138 15.20 29.84 21.71
C PHE A 138 16.04 29.97 20.45
N ARG A 139 15.90 29.03 19.50
CA ARG A 139 16.59 29.08 18.21
C ARG A 139 15.59 29.13 17.07
N ALA A 140 15.83 30.03 16.12
CA ALA A 140 15.13 30.08 14.86
C ALA A 140 16.14 29.89 13.72
N ASN A 141 15.82 29.01 12.78
CA ASN A 141 16.60 28.80 11.56
C ASN A 141 15.79 29.29 10.36
N GLY A 142 16.49 29.86 9.39
CA GLY A 142 15.93 30.23 8.11
C GLY A 142 16.91 30.04 6.97
N SER A 143 16.37 29.96 5.76
CA SER A 143 17.17 29.87 4.56
C SER A 143 16.53 30.67 3.42
N THR A 144 17.34 31.10 2.45
CA THR A 144 16.88 31.79 1.25
C THR A 144 17.73 31.38 0.06
N ILE A 145 17.07 30.99 -1.03
CA ILE A 145 17.74 30.61 -2.28
C ILE A 145 18.23 31.88 -2.99
N VAL A 146 19.54 32.05 -3.10
CA VAL A 146 20.18 33.19 -3.80
C VAL A 146 20.31 32.89 -5.28
N ASP A 147 20.79 31.68 -5.63
CA ASP A 147 20.81 31.16 -6.99
C ASP A 147 20.26 29.73 -6.97
N PRO A 148 19.15 29.43 -7.66
CA PRO A 148 18.58 28.09 -7.64
C PRO A 148 19.46 27.04 -8.34
N GLY A 149 20.38 27.42 -9.24
CA GLY A 149 21.20 26.47 -9.98
C GLY A 149 20.38 25.31 -10.56
N PHE A 150 20.81 24.07 -10.29
CA PHE A 150 20.09 22.85 -10.71
C PHE A 150 18.66 22.71 -10.15
N MET A 151 18.34 23.33 -9.01
CA MET A 151 17.00 23.25 -8.38
C MET A 151 15.91 23.87 -9.26
N ALA A 152 16.28 24.80 -10.15
CA ALA A 152 15.37 25.37 -11.14
C ALA A 152 14.77 24.31 -12.09
N VAL A 153 15.45 23.18 -12.25
CA VAL A 153 15.04 22.08 -13.13
C VAL A 153 14.55 20.88 -12.32
N TYR A 154 15.26 20.54 -11.24
CA TYR A 154 14.98 19.35 -10.47
C TYR A 154 15.32 19.50 -8.99
N MET A 155 14.35 19.17 -8.14
CA MET A 155 14.56 18.90 -6.72
C MET A 155 14.27 17.44 -6.45
N GLU A 156 15.03 16.77 -5.58
CA GLU A 156 14.73 15.40 -5.15
C GLU A 156 13.45 15.37 -4.29
N GLY A 157 12.80 14.22 -4.15
CA GLY A 157 11.65 14.08 -3.26
C GLY A 157 12.07 13.33 -2.01
N VAL A 158 11.51 13.68 -0.85
CA VAL A 158 11.73 12.92 0.39
C VAL A 158 10.57 11.95 0.58
N ASP A 159 10.87 10.68 0.89
CA ASP A 159 9.85 9.61 0.92
C ASP A 159 9.06 9.52 2.24
N ASP A 160 9.61 10.09 3.34
CA ASP A 160 9.11 9.91 4.71
C ASP A 160 9.15 11.18 5.60
N GLN A 161 9.43 12.37 5.05
CA GLN A 161 9.29 13.63 5.78
C GLN A 161 8.07 14.41 5.27
N GLN A 162 7.33 15.02 6.20
CA GLN A 162 6.53 16.20 5.84
C GLN A 162 7.49 17.22 5.24
N GLU A 163 7.12 17.83 4.10
CA GLU A 163 7.86 18.96 3.56
C GLU A 163 7.98 19.99 4.69
N GLU A 164 9.15 20.04 5.34
CA GLU A 164 9.54 21.22 6.06
C GLU A 164 9.71 22.26 4.97
N ASP A 165 8.87 23.30 5.01
CA ASP A 165 9.07 24.50 4.23
C ASP A 165 10.41 25.10 4.71
N ASP A 166 11.51 24.64 4.11
CA ASP A 166 12.87 25.09 4.42
C ASP A 166 13.07 26.56 4.02
N GLU A 167 12.17 27.10 3.19
CA GLU A 167 12.05 28.52 2.86
C GLU A 167 11.38 29.32 3.99
N LYS A 168 11.81 29.09 5.23
CA LYS A 168 11.53 30.00 6.34
C LYS A 168 12.44 31.20 6.22
N ILE A 169 12.00 32.23 5.51
CA ILE A 169 12.71 33.51 5.48
C ILE A 169 12.60 34.13 6.87
N LEU A 170 13.74 34.32 7.53
CA LEU A 170 13.78 35.10 8.76
C LEU A 170 13.73 36.59 8.42
N PRO A 171 13.04 37.42 9.23
CA PRO A 171 13.10 38.86 9.08
C PRO A 171 14.54 39.36 9.30
N PRO A 172 14.89 40.54 8.77
CA PRO A 172 16.16 41.17 9.10
C PRO A 172 16.24 41.41 10.62
N LEU A 173 17.32 40.94 11.24
CA LEU A 173 17.61 41.03 12.67
C LEU A 173 19.06 41.47 12.85
N ASN A 174 19.33 42.29 13.85
CA ASN A 174 20.67 42.65 14.28
C ASN A 174 20.93 42.12 15.70
N GLU A 175 22.21 41.89 16.01
CA GLU A 175 22.61 41.56 17.38
C GLU A 175 22.22 42.69 18.34
N GLY A 176 21.53 42.33 19.42
CA GLY A 176 21.02 43.27 20.42
C GLY A 176 19.59 43.75 20.20
N ASP A 177 18.94 43.37 19.09
CA ASP A 177 17.53 43.69 18.87
C ASP A 177 16.64 43.05 19.96
N SER A 178 15.70 43.83 20.49
CA SER A 178 14.69 43.35 21.43
C SER A 178 13.41 42.96 20.68
N ILE A 179 12.95 41.72 20.88
CA ILE A 179 11.79 41.16 20.18
C ILE A 179 10.62 40.95 21.15
N ASP A 180 9.44 41.39 20.76
CA ASP A 180 8.21 41.21 21.56
C ASP A 180 7.71 39.75 21.49
N LEU A 181 7.62 39.12 22.67
CA LEU A 181 6.99 37.80 22.81
C LEU A 181 5.48 37.91 22.60
N LYS A 182 4.99 37.39 21.48
CA LYS A 182 3.54 37.39 21.16
C LYS A 182 2.78 36.25 21.82
N LYS A 183 3.30 35.01 21.75
CA LYS A 183 2.64 33.80 22.24
C LYS A 183 3.65 32.68 22.46
N ILE A 184 3.48 31.92 23.55
CA ILE A 184 4.15 30.64 23.77
C ILE A 184 3.16 29.53 23.40
N ARG A 185 3.57 28.61 22.52
CA ARG A 185 2.78 27.45 22.10
C ARG A 185 3.45 26.18 22.62
N PRO A 186 2.94 25.57 23.71
CA PRO A 186 3.44 24.27 24.13
C PRO A 186 2.90 23.20 23.18
N GLU A 187 3.81 22.44 22.57
CA GLU A 187 3.47 21.30 21.72
C GLU A 187 4.04 20.03 22.36
N GLN A 188 3.21 18.99 22.40
CA GLN A 188 3.63 17.67 22.88
C GLN A 188 3.97 16.81 21.68
N HIS A 189 5.19 16.27 21.66
CA HIS A 189 5.63 15.34 20.63
C HIS A 189 5.81 13.94 21.21
N PHE A 190 5.65 12.94 20.36
CA PHE A 190 5.97 11.55 20.66
C PHE A 190 7.06 11.07 19.70
N THR A 191 7.87 10.13 20.15
CA THR A 191 8.79 9.43 19.25
C THR A 191 7.98 8.54 18.32
N GLU A 192 8.20 8.69 17.01
CA GLU A 192 7.57 7.84 16.02
C GLU A 192 8.42 6.59 15.78
N PRO A 193 7.80 5.41 15.57
CA PRO A 193 8.54 4.24 15.12
C PRO A 193 9.11 4.47 13.71
N PRO A 194 10.15 3.73 13.31
CA PRO A 194 10.67 3.79 11.94
C PRO A 194 9.55 3.57 10.91
N PRO A 195 9.53 4.36 9.81
CA PRO A 195 8.53 4.20 8.79
C PRO A 195 8.63 2.81 8.16
N ARG A 196 7.47 2.24 7.81
CA ARG A 196 7.45 1.01 7.02
C ARG A 196 8.04 1.27 5.64
N PHE A 197 8.59 0.22 5.03
CA PHE A 197 9.07 0.31 3.65
C PHE A 197 7.94 0.60 2.67
N ASN A 198 8.23 1.44 1.68
CA ASN A 198 7.51 1.48 0.42
C ASN A 198 8.35 0.76 -0.66
N GLU A 199 7.87 0.67 -1.90
CA GLU A 199 8.63 0.01 -2.96
C GLU A 199 10.00 0.66 -3.22
N ALA A 200 10.08 1.99 -3.19
CA ALA A 200 11.33 2.71 -3.43
C ALA A 200 12.32 2.54 -2.27
N THR A 201 11.86 2.70 -1.02
CA THR A 201 12.73 2.53 0.15
C THR A 201 13.17 1.07 0.33
N LEU A 202 12.35 0.09 -0.04
CA LEU A 202 12.78 -1.31 -0.08
C LEU A 202 13.86 -1.56 -1.15
N VAL A 203 13.70 -1.03 -2.37
CA VAL A 203 14.74 -1.15 -3.41
C VAL A 203 16.04 -0.50 -2.95
N LYS A 204 15.97 0.69 -2.36
CA LYS A 204 17.13 1.39 -1.82
C LYS A 204 17.86 0.56 -0.76
N THR A 205 17.12 -0.03 0.17
CA THR A 205 17.70 -0.90 1.22
C THR A 205 18.29 -2.18 0.63
N LEU A 206 17.66 -2.78 -0.39
CA LEU A 206 18.22 -3.94 -1.10
C LEU A 206 19.56 -3.57 -1.77
N GLU A 207 19.63 -2.43 -2.45
CA GLU A 207 20.85 -1.91 -3.08
C GLU A 207 21.96 -1.62 -2.04
N GLU A 208 21.61 -0.99 -0.91
CA GLU A 208 22.54 -0.70 0.20
C GLU A 208 23.15 -1.97 0.80
N HIS A 209 22.39 -3.06 0.83
CA HIS A 209 22.86 -4.38 1.27
C HIS A 209 23.47 -5.23 0.16
N GLY A 210 23.54 -4.74 -1.09
CA GLY A 210 24.07 -5.50 -2.23
C GLY A 210 23.20 -6.68 -2.66
N ILE A 211 21.92 -6.70 -2.27
CA ILE A 211 20.98 -7.78 -2.54
C ILE A 211 20.16 -7.45 -3.78
N GLY A 212 20.19 -8.33 -4.78
CA GLY A 212 19.53 -8.11 -6.06
C GLY A 212 20.35 -7.22 -7.00
N ARG A 213 19.78 -7.00 -8.19
CA ARG A 213 20.39 -6.25 -9.29
C ARG A 213 19.29 -5.43 -10.00
N PRO A 214 19.64 -4.44 -10.85
CA PRO A 214 18.65 -3.65 -11.61
C PRO A 214 17.62 -4.50 -12.37
N SER A 215 18.00 -5.71 -12.77
CA SER A 215 17.14 -6.69 -13.43
C SER A 215 16.15 -7.41 -12.50
N THR A 216 16.42 -7.49 -11.19
CA THR A 216 15.66 -8.32 -10.25
C THR A 216 14.78 -7.52 -9.29
N TYR A 217 15.06 -6.24 -9.02
CA TYR A 217 14.30 -5.44 -8.03
C TYR A 217 12.77 -5.49 -8.20
N ALA A 218 12.26 -5.23 -9.41
CA ALA A 218 10.82 -5.28 -9.68
C ALA A 218 10.24 -6.71 -9.54
N SER A 219 11.02 -7.73 -9.90
CA SER A 219 10.60 -9.13 -9.74
C SER A 219 10.58 -9.59 -8.28
N ILE A 220 11.51 -9.11 -7.45
CA ILE A 220 11.54 -9.40 -6.01
C ILE A 220 10.27 -8.86 -5.36
N ILE A 221 9.97 -7.58 -5.56
CA ILE A 221 8.79 -6.93 -5.01
C ILE A 221 7.50 -7.62 -5.47
N SER A 222 7.35 -7.85 -6.78
CA SER A 222 6.14 -8.51 -7.29
C SER A 222 6.01 -9.95 -6.79
N THR A 223 7.11 -10.68 -6.60
CA THR A 223 7.08 -12.04 -6.04
C THR A 223 6.62 -12.04 -4.59
N LEU A 224 7.13 -11.13 -3.76
CA LEU A 224 6.71 -11.01 -2.35
C LEU A 224 5.20 -10.75 -2.22
N GLN A 225 4.64 -9.90 -3.08
CA GLN A 225 3.21 -9.60 -3.13
C GLN A 225 2.38 -10.76 -3.70
N ASN A 226 2.79 -11.34 -4.84
CA ASN A 226 2.07 -12.43 -5.50
C ASN A 226 2.03 -13.71 -4.65
N ARG A 227 3.01 -13.91 -3.78
CA ARG A 227 3.07 -15.01 -2.81
C ARG A 227 2.36 -14.70 -1.50
N GLU A 228 1.76 -13.52 -1.37
CA GLU A 228 1.07 -13.04 -0.17
C GLU A 228 1.95 -13.05 1.09
N TYR A 229 3.27 -12.87 0.93
CA TYR A 229 4.18 -12.70 2.08
C TYR A 229 4.13 -11.29 2.66
N VAL A 230 3.82 -10.32 1.81
CA VAL A 230 3.56 -8.94 2.18
C VAL A 230 2.29 -8.47 1.49
N GLU A 231 1.59 -7.54 2.13
CA GLU A 231 0.52 -6.77 1.53
C GLU A 231 0.92 -5.30 1.47
N MET A 232 0.20 -4.54 0.65
CA MET A 232 0.44 -3.11 0.47
C MET A 232 -0.74 -2.33 1.03
N ASP A 233 -0.55 -1.64 2.15
CA ASP A 233 -1.53 -0.72 2.71
C ASP A 233 -1.00 0.71 2.62
N LYS A 234 -1.79 1.63 2.06
CA LYS A 234 -1.41 3.03 1.84
C LYS A 234 0.01 3.21 1.26
N ARG A 235 0.41 2.34 0.32
CA ARG A 235 1.75 2.31 -0.32
C ARG A 235 2.90 1.99 0.65
N ARG A 236 2.62 1.28 1.73
CA ARG A 236 3.60 0.75 2.67
C ARG A 236 3.42 -0.76 2.80
N PHE A 237 4.53 -1.49 2.81
CA PHE A 237 4.54 -2.93 2.98
C PHE A 237 4.19 -3.32 4.41
N ILE A 238 3.26 -4.25 4.56
CA ILE A 238 2.94 -4.90 5.82
C ILE A 238 3.22 -6.40 5.64
N PRO A 239 4.08 -7.01 6.47
CA PRO A 239 4.30 -8.45 6.41
C PRO A 239 3.03 -9.17 6.85
N THR A 240 2.58 -10.13 6.04
CA THR A 240 1.42 -10.97 6.39
C THR A 240 1.82 -12.00 7.43
N ASP A 241 0.82 -12.62 8.04
CA ASP A 241 1.04 -13.76 8.95
C ASP A 241 1.81 -14.91 8.28
N VAL A 242 1.50 -15.19 7.00
CA VAL A 242 2.20 -16.21 6.22
C VAL A 242 3.66 -15.81 6.02
N GLY A 243 3.92 -14.56 5.63
CA GLY A 243 5.27 -14.03 5.45
C GLY A 243 6.10 -14.11 6.73
N ARG A 244 5.51 -13.77 7.89
CA ARG A 244 6.19 -13.88 9.19
C ARG A 244 6.57 -15.31 9.55
N VAL A 245 5.65 -16.26 9.36
CA VAL A 245 5.92 -17.68 9.66
C VAL A 245 7.02 -18.22 8.74
N VAL A 246 6.96 -17.91 7.45
CA VAL A 246 7.99 -18.33 6.49
C VAL A 246 9.34 -17.70 6.82
N ASN A 247 9.38 -16.40 7.13
CA ASN A 247 10.61 -15.72 7.54
C ASN A 247 11.22 -16.37 8.78
N ASN A 248 10.43 -16.58 9.84
CA ASN A 248 10.90 -17.21 11.07
C ASN A 248 11.44 -18.63 10.84
N PHE A 249 10.78 -19.40 9.95
CA PHE A 249 11.26 -20.72 9.56
C PHE A 249 12.64 -20.65 8.91
N LEU A 250 12.77 -19.80 7.89
CA LEU A 250 14.01 -19.69 7.13
C LEU A 250 15.15 -19.11 7.99
N THR A 251 14.89 -18.10 8.83
CA THR A 251 15.90 -17.55 9.73
C THR A 251 16.36 -18.57 10.78
N LYS A 252 15.50 -19.52 11.18
CA LYS A 252 15.85 -20.54 12.19
C LYS A 252 16.59 -21.74 11.62
N TYR A 253 16.18 -22.25 10.45
CA TYR A 253 16.71 -23.51 9.90
C TYR A 253 17.60 -23.31 8.67
N PHE A 254 17.49 -22.18 7.98
CA PHE A 254 18.23 -21.85 6.76
C PHE A 254 18.99 -20.52 6.88
N THR A 255 19.45 -20.16 8.10
CA THR A 255 20.01 -18.84 8.43
C THR A 255 21.03 -18.37 7.41
N GLN A 256 21.98 -19.23 7.04
CA GLN A 256 23.01 -18.91 6.05
C GLN A 256 22.41 -18.43 4.71
N TYR A 257 21.32 -19.03 4.25
CA TYR A 257 20.73 -18.74 2.93
C TYR A 257 19.79 -17.54 2.90
N VAL A 258 19.43 -16.99 4.07
CA VAL A 258 18.63 -15.75 4.20
C VAL A 258 19.40 -14.62 4.89
N ASP A 259 20.68 -14.86 5.17
CA ASP A 259 21.59 -13.84 5.64
C ASP A 259 21.91 -12.83 4.53
N TYR A 260 22.02 -11.56 4.91
CA TYR A 260 22.22 -10.48 3.95
C TYR A 260 23.58 -10.59 3.26
N ASP A 261 24.63 -10.88 4.03
CA ASP A 261 25.98 -10.96 3.49
C ASP A 261 26.08 -12.16 2.56
N PHE A 262 25.57 -13.34 2.95
CA PHE A 262 25.59 -14.51 2.06
C PHE A 262 24.91 -14.23 0.72
N THR A 263 23.75 -13.58 0.75
CA THR A 263 22.98 -13.25 -0.46
C THR A 263 23.76 -12.27 -1.34
N ALA A 264 24.36 -11.24 -0.76
CA ALA A 264 25.17 -10.27 -1.49
C ALA A 264 26.41 -10.92 -2.13
N HIS A 265 27.12 -11.79 -1.39
CA HIS A 265 28.28 -12.51 -1.91
C HIS A 265 27.92 -13.45 -3.07
N LEU A 266 26.75 -14.11 -3.01
CA LEU A 266 26.30 -14.97 -4.12
C LEU A 266 26.07 -14.14 -5.39
N GLU A 267 25.47 -12.95 -5.28
CA GLU A 267 25.29 -12.06 -6.43
C GLU A 267 26.63 -11.60 -7.00
N ASP A 268 27.61 -11.29 -6.15
CA ASP A 268 28.97 -10.93 -6.57
C ASP A 268 29.69 -12.07 -7.29
N ASP A 269 29.49 -13.31 -6.83
CA ASP A 269 30.02 -14.50 -7.48
C ASP A 269 29.39 -14.75 -8.85
N LEU A 270 28.08 -14.48 -9.00
CA LEU A 270 27.40 -14.55 -10.29
C LEU A 270 27.92 -13.47 -11.25
N ASP A 271 28.22 -12.26 -10.76
CA ASP A 271 28.84 -11.22 -11.57
C ASP A 271 30.28 -11.61 -11.98
N ALA A 272 31.06 -12.23 -11.10
CA ALA A 272 32.38 -12.75 -11.41
C ALA A 272 32.32 -13.83 -12.50
N VAL A 273 31.30 -14.69 -12.48
CA VAL A 273 31.03 -15.64 -13.56
C VAL A 273 30.74 -14.91 -14.88
N ALA A 274 29.90 -13.87 -14.87
CA ALA A 274 29.57 -13.11 -16.08
C ALA A 274 30.79 -12.40 -16.69
N ARG A 275 31.75 -11.98 -15.86
CA ARG A 275 33.04 -11.40 -16.30
C ARG A 275 34.09 -12.44 -16.71
N GLY A 276 33.81 -13.73 -16.52
CA GLY A 276 34.76 -14.81 -16.82
C GLY A 276 35.87 -14.99 -15.77
N GLU A 277 35.68 -14.45 -14.56
CA GLU A 277 36.61 -14.56 -13.43
C GLU A 277 36.40 -15.85 -12.62
N LYS A 278 35.20 -16.46 -12.72
CA LYS A 278 34.83 -17.72 -12.06
C LYS A 278 34.09 -18.65 -13.02
N ASP A 279 34.23 -19.96 -12.81
CA ASP A 279 33.44 -20.97 -13.50
C ASP A 279 32.10 -21.19 -12.78
N TRP A 280 31.00 -21.22 -13.54
CA TRP A 280 29.66 -21.36 -12.96
C TRP A 280 29.37 -22.77 -12.40
N VAL A 281 29.95 -23.82 -13.00
CA VAL A 281 29.65 -25.21 -12.57
C VAL A 281 30.19 -25.51 -11.17
N PRO A 282 31.44 -25.16 -10.81
CA PRO A 282 31.92 -25.26 -9.43
C PRO A 282 31.08 -24.44 -8.46
N LEU A 283 30.79 -23.16 -8.78
CA LEU A 283 29.96 -22.29 -7.94
C LEU A 283 28.60 -22.93 -7.62
N MET A 284 27.90 -23.44 -8.64
CA MET A 284 26.60 -24.10 -8.45
C MET A 284 26.70 -25.38 -7.62
N ARG A 285 27.80 -26.13 -7.74
CA ARG A 285 28.03 -27.34 -6.95
C ARG A 285 28.26 -26.99 -5.47
N ASP A 286 29.07 -25.98 -5.21
CA ASP A 286 29.42 -25.52 -3.87
C ASP A 286 28.21 -24.93 -3.15
N PHE A 287 27.28 -24.31 -3.88
CA PHE A 287 25.97 -23.92 -3.36
C PHE A 287 25.03 -25.11 -3.14
N TRP A 288 24.86 -25.97 -4.15
CA TRP A 288 23.80 -26.96 -4.18
C TRP A 288 23.99 -28.09 -3.16
N GLN A 289 25.22 -28.58 -3.00
CA GLN A 289 25.48 -29.75 -2.15
C GLN A 289 25.14 -29.46 -0.68
N PRO A 290 25.68 -28.41 -0.03
CA PRO A 290 25.33 -28.10 1.35
C PRO A 290 23.87 -27.68 1.52
N PHE A 291 23.29 -27.00 0.53
CA PHE A 291 21.88 -26.59 0.58
C PHE A 291 20.97 -27.81 0.57
N LYS A 292 21.23 -28.78 -0.32
CA LYS A 292 20.43 -29.99 -0.43
C LYS A 292 20.54 -30.86 0.83
N ASP A 293 21.73 -30.99 1.39
CA ASP A 293 21.95 -31.73 2.62
C ASP A 293 21.17 -31.10 3.79
N LEU A 294 21.16 -29.76 3.89
CA LEU A 294 20.36 -29.04 4.89
C LEU A 294 18.85 -29.21 4.69
N VAL A 295 18.38 -29.17 3.45
CA VAL A 295 16.97 -29.42 3.11
C VAL A 295 16.57 -30.84 3.55
N ASP A 296 17.39 -31.85 3.24
CA ASP A 296 17.10 -33.24 3.58
C ASP A 296 17.14 -33.52 5.08
N ASP A 297 18.03 -32.84 5.81
CA ASP A 297 18.05 -32.91 7.27
C ASP A 297 16.81 -32.25 7.89
N THR A 298 16.48 -31.04 7.43
CA THR A 298 15.34 -30.28 7.94
C THR A 298 14.02 -31.00 7.67
N ASP A 299 13.85 -31.61 6.48
CA ASP A 299 12.64 -32.38 6.13
C ASP A 299 12.44 -33.61 7.02
N LYS A 300 13.53 -34.24 7.49
CA LYS A 300 13.48 -35.40 8.39
C LYS A 300 13.26 -35.00 9.85
N ASN A 301 13.83 -33.87 10.28
CA ASN A 301 13.96 -33.53 11.69
C ASN A 301 12.99 -32.44 12.17
N VAL A 302 12.32 -31.72 11.26
CA VAL A 302 11.45 -30.59 11.62
C VAL A 302 10.02 -30.87 11.18
N ASP A 303 9.10 -31.05 12.13
CA ASP A 303 7.67 -31.11 11.81
C ASP A 303 7.16 -29.68 11.52
N ARG A 304 6.31 -29.56 10.51
CA ARG A 304 5.59 -28.31 10.18
C ARG A 304 4.89 -27.70 11.40
N ARG A 305 4.45 -28.52 12.36
CA ARG A 305 3.83 -28.07 13.61
C ARG A 305 4.76 -27.21 14.43
N ASP A 306 6.04 -27.56 14.53
CA ASP A 306 7.03 -26.86 15.36
C ASP A 306 7.34 -25.43 14.88
N VAL A 307 6.92 -25.13 13.66
CA VAL A 307 7.11 -23.83 12.99
C VAL A 307 5.83 -23.01 13.01
N THR A 308 4.70 -23.69 12.89
CA THR A 308 3.38 -23.06 12.80
C THR A 308 2.73 -22.84 14.16
N HIS A 309 3.28 -23.43 15.23
CA HIS A 309 2.81 -23.32 16.60
C HIS A 309 3.86 -22.60 17.43
N GLU A 310 3.54 -21.38 17.86
CA GLU A 310 4.35 -20.65 18.83
C GLU A 310 3.69 -20.81 20.20
N GLU A 311 4.31 -21.57 21.12
CA GLU A 311 3.81 -21.70 22.49
C GLU A 311 3.78 -20.32 23.17
N ILE A 312 2.70 -20.06 23.91
CA ILE A 312 2.59 -18.85 24.73
C ILE A 312 2.43 -19.25 26.20
N ASP A 313 2.96 -18.42 27.09
CA ASP A 313 2.87 -18.59 28.55
C ASP A 313 1.49 -18.20 29.08
N GLU A 314 0.43 -18.68 28.44
CA GLU A 314 -0.97 -18.47 28.82
C GLU A 314 -1.68 -19.81 28.90
N LYS A 315 -2.45 -20.02 29.98
CA LYS A 315 -3.27 -21.22 30.16
C LYS A 315 -4.61 -21.04 29.48
N CYS A 316 -5.10 -22.10 28.83
CA CYS A 316 -6.41 -22.13 28.22
C CYS A 316 -7.49 -21.89 29.28
N PRO A 317 -8.37 -20.89 29.11
CA PRO A 317 -9.44 -20.63 30.08
C PRO A 317 -10.54 -21.70 30.06
N LYS A 318 -10.59 -22.56 29.04
CA LYS A 318 -11.57 -23.66 28.94
C LYS A 318 -11.12 -24.93 29.65
N CYS A 319 -9.85 -25.34 29.51
CA CYS A 319 -9.35 -26.61 30.05
C CYS A 319 -8.11 -26.50 30.95
N GLY A 320 -7.48 -25.32 31.05
CA GLY A 320 -6.23 -25.11 31.79
C GLY A 320 -4.96 -25.59 31.08
N GLY A 321 -5.07 -26.21 29.90
CA GLY A 321 -3.95 -26.65 29.06
C GLY A 321 -3.15 -25.50 28.45
N LYS A 322 -2.06 -25.81 27.74
CA LYS A 322 -1.22 -24.80 27.07
C LYS A 322 -1.91 -24.18 25.85
N LEU A 323 -1.62 -22.91 25.58
CA LEU A 323 -2.02 -22.22 24.36
C LEU A 323 -0.85 -22.07 23.39
N SER A 324 -1.17 -21.99 22.10
CA SER A 324 -0.20 -21.74 21.04
C SER A 324 -0.78 -20.83 19.97
N ILE A 325 0.03 -19.96 19.38
CA ILE A 325 -0.34 -19.19 18.20
C ILE A 325 -0.21 -20.10 16.98
N ARG A 326 -1.29 -20.26 16.23
CA ARG A 326 -1.41 -21.12 15.05
C ARG A 326 -1.78 -20.31 13.83
N LEU A 327 -1.27 -20.71 12.66
CA LEU A 327 -1.69 -20.14 11.38
C LEU A 327 -2.92 -20.89 10.84
N GLY A 328 -4.07 -20.20 10.77
CA GLY A 328 -5.29 -20.71 10.17
C GLY A 328 -5.61 -20.07 8.81
N ARG A 329 -6.71 -20.51 8.18
CA ARG A 329 -7.19 -19.92 6.90
C ARG A 329 -7.56 -18.44 6.99
N ARG A 330 -7.76 -17.91 8.20
CA ARG A 330 -8.18 -16.52 8.47
C ARG A 330 -7.06 -15.69 9.13
N GLY A 331 -5.82 -16.16 9.06
CA GLY A 331 -4.69 -15.55 9.76
C GLY A 331 -4.31 -16.31 11.03
N ARG A 332 -3.40 -15.72 11.80
CA ARG A 332 -2.92 -16.30 13.07
C ARG A 332 -3.97 -16.14 14.17
N PHE A 333 -4.13 -17.19 14.96
CA PHE A 333 -5.03 -17.23 16.10
C PHE A 333 -4.39 -18.01 17.24
N ILE A 334 -4.81 -17.74 18.47
CA ILE A 334 -4.39 -18.48 19.66
C ILE A 334 -5.34 -19.66 19.82
N GLY A 335 -4.81 -20.88 19.86
CA GLY A 335 -5.59 -22.11 20.03
C GLY A 335 -5.02 -23.00 21.13
N CYS A 336 -5.88 -23.78 21.77
CA CYS A 336 -5.47 -24.77 22.75
C CYS A 336 -4.68 -25.92 22.10
N MET A 337 -3.60 -26.34 22.77
CA MET A 337 -2.76 -27.46 22.32
C MET A 337 -3.50 -28.81 22.36
N ASP A 338 -4.46 -28.96 23.28
CA ASP A 338 -5.23 -30.19 23.47
C ASP A 338 -6.38 -30.38 22.44
N TYR A 339 -6.32 -29.72 21.28
CA TYR A 339 -7.28 -29.95 20.18
C TYR A 339 -7.10 -31.37 19.60
N PRO A 340 -8.17 -32.16 19.34
CA PRO A 340 -9.59 -31.77 19.28
C PRO A 340 -10.37 -31.81 20.61
N GLU A 341 -9.79 -32.28 21.71
CA GLU A 341 -10.46 -32.39 23.01
C GLU A 341 -10.83 -31.01 23.60
N CYS A 342 -10.03 -29.97 23.29
CA CYS A 342 -10.35 -28.57 23.58
C CYS A 342 -10.38 -27.72 22.30
N ASP A 343 -11.55 -27.17 21.98
CA ASP A 343 -11.81 -26.32 20.80
C ASP A 343 -11.57 -24.81 21.05
N TYR A 344 -10.98 -24.44 22.19
CA TYR A 344 -10.76 -23.05 22.52
C TYR A 344 -9.82 -22.38 21.49
N ALA A 345 -10.31 -21.29 20.90
CA ALA A 345 -9.56 -20.46 19.98
C ALA A 345 -9.98 -18.98 20.10
N ARG A 346 -9.02 -18.06 19.98
CA ARG A 346 -9.25 -16.60 19.97
C ARG A 346 -8.27 -15.89 19.03
N ASN A 347 -8.56 -14.64 18.64
CA ASN A 347 -7.63 -13.84 17.83
C ASN A 347 -6.43 -13.36 18.66
N LEU A 348 -5.31 -13.09 17.97
CA LEU A 348 -4.04 -12.63 18.57
C LEU A 348 -4.16 -11.30 19.31
N ASN A 349 -4.84 -10.33 18.71
CA ASN A 349 -4.96 -8.97 19.26
C ASN A 349 -6.03 -8.89 20.37
N GLY A 350 -6.50 -10.03 20.89
CA GLY A 350 -7.81 -10.09 21.54
C GLY A 350 -8.91 -9.78 20.52
N ASP A 351 -10.17 -9.86 20.93
CA ASP A 351 -11.19 -9.12 20.21
C ASP A 351 -10.92 -7.63 20.47
N ASP A 352 -10.04 -7.01 19.67
CA ASP A 352 -9.73 -5.57 19.71
C ASP A 352 -10.91 -4.71 19.22
N ASP A 353 -12.13 -5.19 19.49
CA ASP A 353 -13.35 -4.41 19.59
C ASP A 353 -13.46 -3.71 20.95
N SER A 354 -12.65 -4.08 21.95
CA SER A 354 -12.84 -3.59 23.32
C SER A 354 -12.31 -2.19 23.60
N LYS A 355 -11.46 -1.61 22.75
CA LYS A 355 -10.91 -0.26 23.00
C LYS A 355 -11.81 0.88 22.51
N ASP A 356 -12.76 0.59 21.60
CA ASP A 356 -13.76 1.54 21.09
C ASP A 356 -15.20 0.99 21.22
N ALA A 357 -15.44 0.06 22.15
CA ALA A 357 -16.79 -0.45 22.41
C ALA A 357 -17.62 0.62 23.14
N GLU A 358 -18.31 1.44 22.36
CA GLU A 358 -19.23 2.45 22.90
C GLU A 358 -20.37 1.75 23.66
N LEU A 359 -20.45 2.01 24.97
CA LEU A 359 -21.53 1.53 25.84
C LEU A 359 -22.84 2.20 25.42
N LEU A 360 -23.87 1.41 25.09
CA LEU A 360 -25.21 1.96 24.89
C LEU A 360 -25.82 2.31 26.25
N GLN A 361 -25.67 3.56 26.66
CA GLN A 361 -26.26 4.07 27.90
C GLN A 361 -27.79 3.88 27.89
N GLY A 362 -28.31 3.19 28.91
CA GLY A 362 -29.75 3.02 29.13
C GLY A 362 -30.42 1.79 28.50
N ARG A 363 -29.72 0.95 27.71
CA ARG A 363 -30.26 -0.33 27.23
C ARG A 363 -29.54 -1.52 27.87
N LYS A 364 -30.31 -2.41 28.50
CA LYS A 364 -29.84 -3.68 29.07
C LYS A 364 -30.16 -4.83 28.12
N CYS A 365 -29.30 -5.86 28.14
CA CYS A 365 -29.50 -7.08 27.38
C CYS A 365 -30.82 -7.76 27.81
N PRO A 366 -31.73 -8.10 26.88
CA PRO A 366 -33.01 -8.73 27.21
C PRO A 366 -32.89 -10.17 27.72
N GLU A 367 -31.73 -10.82 27.50
CA GLU A 367 -31.49 -12.21 27.92
C GLU A 367 -30.82 -12.35 29.29
N CYS A 368 -30.00 -11.38 29.71
CA CYS A 368 -29.18 -11.50 30.92
C CYS A 368 -29.02 -10.21 31.74
N SER A 369 -29.66 -9.12 31.32
CA SER A 369 -29.61 -7.81 31.99
C SER A 369 -28.23 -7.15 32.10
N SER A 370 -27.19 -7.72 31.48
CA SER A 370 -25.88 -7.06 31.34
C SER A 370 -25.93 -5.89 30.35
N ASP A 371 -24.90 -5.06 30.32
CA ASP A 371 -24.83 -3.91 29.41
C ASP A 371 -24.71 -4.34 27.94
N LEU A 372 -25.26 -3.52 27.04
CA LEU A 372 -25.11 -3.68 25.61
C LEU A 372 -24.01 -2.74 25.09
N VAL A 373 -23.16 -3.27 24.21
CA VAL A 373 -22.03 -2.55 23.62
C VAL A 373 -22.07 -2.66 22.09
N ILE A 374 -21.57 -1.64 21.40
CA ILE A 374 -21.34 -1.71 19.96
C ILE A 374 -20.07 -2.55 19.73
N LYS A 375 -20.16 -3.59 18.90
CA LYS A 375 -19.06 -4.47 18.48
C LYS A 375 -18.95 -4.48 16.97
N HIS A 376 -17.78 -4.81 16.42
CA HIS A 376 -17.58 -4.96 14.99
C HIS A 376 -17.63 -6.43 14.57
N GLY A 377 -18.56 -6.73 13.67
CA GLY A 377 -18.69 -8.06 13.09
C GLY A 377 -18.23 -8.08 11.64
N ARG A 378 -18.15 -9.29 11.08
CA ARG A 378 -17.96 -9.55 9.65
C ARG A 378 -18.93 -8.82 8.70
N TYR A 379 -20.01 -8.23 9.22
CA TYR A 379 -21.07 -7.55 8.46
C TYR A 379 -21.23 -6.07 8.85
N GLY A 380 -20.28 -5.51 9.60
CA GLY A 380 -20.35 -4.14 10.13
C GLY A 380 -20.60 -4.11 11.63
N LYS A 381 -20.83 -2.90 12.15
CA LYS A 381 -21.11 -2.67 13.58
C LYS A 381 -22.47 -3.31 13.96
N PHE A 382 -22.51 -3.97 15.11
CA PHE A 382 -23.72 -4.56 15.69
C PHE A 382 -23.75 -4.31 17.21
N ILE A 383 -24.92 -4.41 17.82
CA ILE A 383 -25.06 -4.32 19.27
C ILE A 383 -24.97 -5.74 19.84
N GLY A 384 -24.06 -5.96 20.78
CA GLY A 384 -23.84 -7.26 21.41
C GLY A 384 -23.83 -7.16 22.94
N CYS A 385 -24.16 -8.28 23.59
CA CYS A 385 -24.06 -8.35 25.05
C CYS A 385 -22.60 -8.25 25.53
N SER A 386 -22.38 -7.45 26.58
CA SER A 386 -21.10 -7.37 27.31
C SER A 386 -20.73 -8.69 28.00
N GLY A 387 -21.71 -9.51 28.39
CA GLY A 387 -21.53 -10.81 29.03
C GLY A 387 -21.13 -11.97 28.10
N TYR A 388 -20.72 -11.69 26.85
CA TYR A 388 -20.14 -12.70 25.96
C TYR A 388 -18.82 -13.24 26.55
N PRO A 389 -18.54 -14.55 26.52
CA PRO A 389 -19.21 -15.62 25.77
C PRO A 389 -20.43 -16.28 26.46
N ASN A 390 -20.73 -15.91 27.71
CA ASN A 390 -21.80 -16.54 28.50
C ASN A 390 -23.21 -16.13 28.03
N CYS A 391 -23.36 -14.93 27.45
CA CYS A 391 -24.57 -14.48 26.77
C CYS A 391 -24.26 -14.12 25.31
N LYS A 392 -24.99 -14.72 24.37
CA LYS A 392 -24.75 -14.60 22.91
C LYS A 392 -25.73 -13.66 22.20
N HIS A 393 -26.47 -12.86 22.96
CA HIS A 393 -27.41 -11.89 22.42
C HIS A 393 -26.73 -10.89 21.48
N ILE A 394 -27.31 -10.70 20.28
CA ILE A 394 -26.89 -9.72 19.28
C ILE A 394 -28.11 -9.09 18.61
N GLU A 395 -28.03 -7.80 18.30
CA GLU A 395 -29.05 -7.07 17.52
C GLU A 395 -28.38 -6.09 16.53
N PRO A 396 -29.02 -5.81 15.37
CA PRO A 396 -28.51 -4.83 14.42
C PRO A 396 -28.68 -3.39 14.94
N ILE A 397 -27.76 -2.48 14.57
CA ILE A 397 -27.81 -1.06 14.96
C ILE A 397 -29.00 -0.36 14.30
N GLU A 398 -29.15 -0.54 12.98
CA GLU A 398 -30.29 -0.04 12.22
C GLU A 398 -31.34 -1.16 12.13
N LYS A 399 -32.58 -0.88 12.57
CA LYS A 399 -33.69 -1.79 12.28
C LYS A 399 -33.92 -1.81 10.76
N PRO A 400 -33.96 -2.99 10.12
CA PRO A 400 -34.27 -3.09 8.71
C PRO A 400 -35.59 -2.38 8.39
N ALA A 401 -35.61 -1.55 7.35
CA ALA A 401 -36.83 -0.86 6.94
C ALA A 401 -37.86 -1.87 6.42
N ASP A 402 -39.10 -1.76 6.89
CA ASP A 402 -40.22 -2.57 6.40
C ASP A 402 -40.70 -2.01 5.05
N THR A 403 -40.79 -2.87 4.04
CA THR A 403 -41.32 -2.49 2.72
C THR A 403 -42.84 -2.45 2.69
N GLY A 404 -43.52 -2.97 3.72
CA GLY A 404 -44.97 -3.13 3.77
C GLY A 404 -45.51 -4.25 2.83
N VAL A 405 -44.62 -4.99 2.16
CA VAL A 405 -44.99 -6.08 1.26
C VAL A 405 -44.93 -7.42 1.99
N GLU A 406 -46.02 -8.16 1.98
CA GLU A 406 -46.12 -9.49 2.57
C GLU A 406 -45.20 -10.49 1.84
N CYS A 407 -44.53 -11.36 2.59
CA CYS A 407 -43.67 -12.38 2.02
C CYS A 407 -44.49 -13.41 1.21
N PRO A 408 -44.22 -13.56 -0.10
CA PRO A 408 -45.01 -14.43 -0.98
C PRO A 408 -44.75 -15.93 -0.76
N GLU A 409 -43.74 -16.29 0.03
CA GLU A 409 -43.40 -17.69 0.32
C GLU A 409 -44.07 -18.18 1.61
N CYS A 410 -44.09 -17.36 2.67
CA CYS A 410 -44.57 -17.81 3.98
C CYS A 410 -45.91 -17.21 4.42
N HIS A 411 -46.36 -16.11 3.80
CA HIS A 411 -47.63 -15.40 4.14
C HIS A 411 -47.80 -15.05 5.63
N LYS A 412 -46.69 -14.93 6.35
CA LYS A 412 -46.66 -14.82 7.83
C LYS A 412 -45.74 -13.70 8.32
N GLY A 413 -45.16 -12.92 7.43
CA GLY A 413 -44.26 -11.82 7.77
C GLY A 413 -43.98 -10.94 6.56
N ASN A 414 -43.44 -9.75 6.80
CA ASN A 414 -43.17 -8.77 5.76
C ASN A 414 -41.76 -8.95 5.17
N ILE A 415 -41.54 -8.36 4.01
CA ILE A 415 -40.22 -8.26 3.39
C ILE A 415 -39.52 -7.01 3.93
N LEU A 416 -38.33 -7.19 4.49
CA LEU A 416 -37.51 -6.11 5.04
C LEU A 416 -36.35 -5.78 4.11
N GLN A 417 -35.98 -4.50 4.03
CA GLN A 417 -34.80 -4.01 3.33
C GLN A 417 -33.54 -4.19 4.21
N ARG A 418 -32.54 -4.92 3.70
CA ARG A 418 -31.28 -5.26 4.39
C ARG A 418 -30.05 -4.92 3.55
N LYS A 419 -28.91 -4.74 4.20
CA LYS A 419 -27.60 -4.54 3.54
C LYS A 419 -26.79 -5.85 3.57
N SER A 420 -26.23 -6.25 2.43
CA SER A 420 -25.35 -7.42 2.34
C SER A 420 -23.94 -7.11 2.85
N ARG A 421 -23.08 -8.14 2.97
CA ARG A 421 -21.67 -8.00 3.37
C ARG A 421 -20.85 -7.02 2.52
N TYR A 422 -21.29 -6.73 1.30
CA TYR A 422 -20.62 -5.82 0.36
C TYR A 422 -21.35 -4.47 0.24
N GLY A 423 -22.25 -4.15 1.19
CA GLY A 423 -23.04 -2.91 1.18
C GLY A 423 -24.23 -2.90 0.21
N LYS A 424 -24.36 -3.90 -0.68
CA LYS A 424 -25.49 -3.98 -1.63
C LYS A 424 -26.81 -4.27 -0.89
N ILE A 425 -27.85 -3.48 -1.21
CA ILE A 425 -29.19 -3.66 -0.67
C ILE A 425 -29.83 -4.94 -1.24
N PHE A 426 -30.53 -5.68 -0.38
CA PHE A 426 -31.38 -6.80 -0.74
C PHE A 426 -32.61 -6.80 0.17
N TYR A 427 -33.63 -7.55 -0.20
CA TYR A 427 -34.91 -7.61 0.50
C TYR A 427 -35.17 -9.05 0.91
N SER A 428 -35.51 -9.30 2.18
CA SER A 428 -35.73 -10.66 2.70
C SER A 428 -36.82 -10.73 3.74
N CYS A 429 -37.42 -11.92 3.90
CA CYS A 429 -38.46 -12.15 4.91
C CYS A 429 -37.97 -11.80 6.32
N GLU A 430 -38.82 -11.11 7.09
CA GLU A 430 -38.63 -10.80 8.50
C GLU A 430 -38.37 -12.06 9.34
N ARG A 431 -39.04 -13.17 9.00
CA ARG A 431 -38.98 -14.44 9.72
C ARG A 431 -37.73 -15.28 9.46
N TYR A 432 -36.70 -14.74 8.82
CA TYR A 432 -35.40 -15.44 8.74
C TYR A 432 -34.87 -15.76 10.15
N PRO A 433 -34.44 -17.00 10.45
CA PRO A 433 -34.10 -18.07 9.52
C PRO A 433 -35.23 -19.05 9.14
N ASP A 434 -36.43 -18.96 9.73
CA ASP A 434 -37.56 -19.85 9.43
C ASP A 434 -38.06 -19.73 7.98
N CYS A 435 -37.90 -18.54 7.37
CA CYS A 435 -38.19 -18.28 5.96
C CYS A 435 -36.98 -17.64 5.30
N THR A 436 -36.46 -18.29 4.24
CA THR A 436 -35.23 -17.86 3.55
C THR A 436 -35.50 -17.05 2.27
N TYR A 437 -36.75 -16.64 2.03
CA TYR A 437 -37.11 -15.85 0.86
C TYR A 437 -36.30 -14.55 0.80
N ALA A 438 -35.62 -14.32 -0.32
CA ALA A 438 -34.86 -13.10 -0.57
C ALA A 438 -34.86 -12.71 -2.05
N LEU A 439 -34.82 -11.40 -2.32
CA LEU A 439 -34.71 -10.83 -3.65
C LEU A 439 -33.77 -9.62 -3.66
N TRP A 440 -33.20 -9.33 -4.83
CA TRP A 440 -32.25 -8.23 -5.03
C TRP A 440 -32.90 -6.90 -5.37
N ASN A 441 -34.13 -6.95 -5.85
CA ASN A 441 -34.89 -5.82 -6.35
C ASN A 441 -35.98 -5.45 -5.33
N GLU A 442 -36.39 -4.19 -5.30
CA GLU A 442 -37.44 -3.71 -4.40
C GLU A 442 -38.77 -4.43 -4.68
N PRO A 443 -39.44 -5.04 -3.69
CA PRO A 443 -40.71 -5.73 -3.89
C PRO A 443 -41.87 -4.73 -4.05
N LEU A 444 -42.86 -5.11 -4.85
CA LEU A 444 -44.14 -4.40 -4.98
C LEU A 444 -45.27 -5.37 -4.64
N ALA A 445 -46.24 -4.92 -3.84
CA ALA A 445 -47.44 -5.66 -3.47
C ALA A 445 -48.46 -5.73 -4.64
N GLU A 446 -48.00 -6.28 -5.76
CA GLU A 446 -48.77 -6.42 -7.00
C GLU A 446 -48.58 -7.84 -7.54
N PRO A 447 -49.66 -8.60 -7.77
CA PRO A 447 -49.54 -9.94 -8.32
C PRO A 447 -49.11 -9.91 -9.79
N CYS A 448 -48.24 -10.84 -10.19
CA CYS A 448 -47.79 -10.92 -11.57
C CYS A 448 -48.92 -11.37 -12.51
N PRO A 449 -49.26 -10.61 -13.58
CA PRO A 449 -50.38 -10.94 -14.45
C PRO A 449 -50.14 -12.16 -15.37
N LYS A 450 -48.91 -12.67 -15.45
CA LYS A 450 -48.58 -13.87 -16.25
C LYS A 450 -48.60 -15.18 -15.46
N CYS A 451 -48.23 -15.14 -14.17
CA CYS A 451 -48.03 -16.36 -13.37
C CYS A 451 -48.71 -16.31 -11.99
N ASN A 452 -49.43 -15.23 -11.68
CA ASN A 452 -50.11 -14.99 -10.40
C ASN A 452 -49.20 -15.05 -9.17
N TRP A 453 -47.89 -14.89 -9.33
CA TRP A 453 -46.98 -14.76 -8.19
C TRP A 453 -47.35 -13.51 -7.37
N PRO A 454 -47.42 -13.56 -6.02
CA PRO A 454 -48.05 -12.50 -5.22
C PRO A 454 -47.38 -11.13 -5.25
N ILE A 455 -46.14 -11.03 -5.74
CA ILE A 455 -45.37 -9.78 -5.79
C ILE A 455 -44.67 -9.57 -7.14
N LEU A 456 -44.44 -8.31 -7.49
CA LEU A 456 -43.51 -7.88 -8.54
C LEU A 456 -42.25 -7.28 -7.91
N SER A 457 -41.24 -6.98 -8.71
CA SER A 457 -40.03 -6.31 -8.24
C SER A 457 -39.54 -5.22 -9.19
N VAL A 458 -38.96 -4.14 -8.67
CA VAL A 458 -38.47 -3.01 -9.47
C VAL A 458 -37.04 -3.24 -9.93
N LYS A 459 -36.81 -3.16 -11.24
CA LYS A 459 -35.48 -3.33 -11.84
C LYS A 459 -35.16 -2.16 -12.77
N THR A 460 -34.04 -1.49 -12.53
CA THR A 460 -33.53 -0.44 -13.42
C THR A 460 -32.40 -0.98 -14.29
N THR A 461 -32.47 -0.75 -15.60
CA THR A 461 -31.42 -1.13 -16.56
C THR A 461 -30.98 0.05 -17.42
N LYS A 462 -29.70 0.07 -17.81
CA LYS A 462 -29.14 1.13 -18.67
C LYS A 462 -29.82 1.26 -20.04
N LYS A 463 -30.46 0.19 -20.54
CA LYS A 463 -31.06 0.13 -21.88
C LYS A 463 -32.57 0.38 -21.90
N ARG A 464 -33.28 0.04 -20.83
CA ARG A 464 -34.76 0.02 -20.81
C ARG A 464 -35.38 0.87 -19.69
N GLY A 465 -34.56 1.58 -18.92
CA GLY A 465 -35.05 2.36 -17.78
C GLY A 465 -35.52 1.48 -16.63
N THR A 466 -36.47 1.99 -15.84
CA THR A 466 -37.06 1.30 -14.68
C THR A 466 -38.28 0.49 -15.13
N GLU A 467 -38.31 -0.80 -14.77
CA GLU A 467 -39.37 -1.74 -15.13
C GLU A 467 -39.84 -2.51 -13.89
N LYS A 468 -41.13 -2.84 -13.80
CA LYS A 468 -41.63 -3.89 -12.88
C LYS A 468 -41.41 -5.24 -13.55
N VAL A 469 -40.76 -6.16 -12.86
CA VAL A 469 -40.46 -7.51 -13.36
C VAL A 469 -40.90 -8.58 -12.37
N CYS A 470 -41.32 -9.74 -12.88
CA CYS A 470 -41.61 -10.88 -12.02
C CYS A 470 -40.31 -11.44 -11.42
N PRO A 471 -40.25 -11.71 -10.10
CA PRO A 471 -39.07 -12.30 -9.47
C PRO A 471 -38.89 -13.80 -9.78
N GLN A 472 -39.91 -14.48 -10.31
CA GLN A 472 -39.85 -15.90 -10.64
C GLN A 472 -39.03 -16.15 -11.91
N LYS A 473 -38.04 -17.05 -11.82
CA LYS A 473 -37.08 -17.34 -12.92
C LYS A 473 -37.76 -17.79 -14.21
N ASP A 474 -38.88 -18.49 -14.09
CA ASP A 474 -39.62 -19.06 -15.21
C ASP A 474 -40.64 -18.07 -15.82
N CYS A 475 -40.82 -16.89 -15.21
CA CYS A 475 -41.75 -15.87 -15.68
C CYS A 475 -41.01 -14.67 -16.28
N ARG A 476 -41.19 -14.43 -17.58
CA ARG A 476 -40.61 -13.28 -18.32
C ARG A 476 -41.58 -12.09 -18.39
N PHE A 477 -42.26 -11.77 -17.30
CA PHE A 477 -43.07 -10.54 -17.24
C PHE A 477 -42.18 -9.33 -16.97
N SER A 478 -42.33 -8.28 -17.77
CA SER A 478 -41.69 -6.98 -17.60
C SER A 478 -42.57 -5.88 -18.18
N GLU A 479 -42.73 -4.78 -17.45
CA GLU A 479 -43.49 -3.61 -17.89
C GLU A 479 -42.77 -2.33 -17.43
N PRO A 480 -42.74 -1.25 -18.23
CA PRO A 480 -42.19 0.03 -17.81
C PRO A 480 -42.83 0.53 -16.50
N TYR A 481 -42.03 1.09 -15.62
CA TYR A 481 -42.47 1.62 -14.33
C TYR A 481 -41.93 3.01 -14.08
N ASP A 482 -42.85 3.94 -13.80
CA ASP A 482 -42.50 5.25 -13.29
C ASP A 482 -42.75 5.25 -11.77
N PRO A 483 -41.71 5.28 -10.92
CA PRO A 483 -41.89 5.26 -9.48
C PRO A 483 -42.56 6.56 -9.01
N PRO A 484 -43.49 6.52 -8.06
CA PRO A 484 -44.05 7.74 -7.47
C PRO A 484 -42.93 8.57 -6.83
N ALA A 485 -43.00 9.89 -6.98
CA ALA A 485 -42.02 10.82 -6.42
C ALA A 485 -41.88 10.58 -4.90
N LYS A 486 -40.67 10.21 -4.45
CA LYS A 486 -40.40 10.05 -3.01
C LYS A 486 -40.60 11.41 -2.33
N PRO A 487 -41.31 11.49 -1.19
CA PRO A 487 -41.32 12.71 -0.40
C PRO A 487 -39.88 13.04 0.04
N ALA A 488 -39.48 14.30 -0.07
CA ALA A 488 -38.15 14.76 0.34
C ALA A 488 -37.99 14.59 1.86
N GLY A 489 -37.37 13.47 2.26
CA GLY A 489 -36.98 13.16 3.62
C GLY A 489 -35.45 13.23 3.72
N LYS A 490 -35.00 14.03 4.69
CA LYS A 490 -33.61 14.28 5.11
C LYS A 490 -32.76 13.00 5.08
N ASP A 491 -31.60 13.09 4.43
CA ASP A 491 -30.30 12.56 4.88
C ASP A 491 -29.33 12.63 3.70
N ASP A 492 -28.73 13.82 3.54
CA ASP A 492 -27.42 14.02 2.90
C ASP A 492 -26.70 15.06 3.76
N GLU A 493 -26.21 14.64 4.92
CA GLU A 493 -25.13 15.32 5.63
C GLU A 493 -24.00 14.30 5.88
N ALA A 494 -22.90 14.54 5.16
CA ALA A 494 -21.49 14.20 5.39
C ALA A 494 -21.11 12.78 5.85
#